data_AF-A0A521GYZ4-F1
#
_entry.id   AF-A0A521GYZ4-F1
#
_cell.length_a   1.000
_cell.length_b   1.000
_cell.length_c   1.000
_cell.angle_alpha   90.00
_cell.angle_beta   90.00
_cell.angle_gamma   90.00
#
_symmetry.space_group_name_H-M   'P 1'
#
loop_
_entity.id
_entity.type
_entity.pdbx_description
1 polymer ?
#
loop_
_entity_poly.entity_id
_entity_poly.type
_entity_poly.pdbx_seq_one_letter_code
_entity_poly.pdbx_strand_id
1 'polypeptide(L)'
;MTDPQPESEHLDSALLALSRRPRALLALLRATLPESALESLARDAGTYRKGADVAAALVEPIVQRRKHRRRIVEDLLAALPVDAAPDSAQLASPLARFFRREALLAGLRRFLCAGDLESWERAGELLESWSEWFAPAPEAAPPARPAGVAREEEPPPAPAANKEAEALAARLQEARKETERLADELGRERKRREAIQEQLAESRDAAEEERRRATAAKRKFQQATEASLRERVLEEELEKVRHAREVLAQKFQILEEEREDLHAVLEDHDRFQALPPEEVPSFRARPLQPEERELAETLAARRGSDGTAFRVLVVGGGEPQLRHREKLVEYAQVLGFHSDWRMAEYTSWHKEMERLEIDMARRFDALVILHWNRTTFTRKAREICNRLGQKPCLTCHYEGFTSLRRCLQAVLRQLLGVRPPYSGRGGRDLQL
;
A
#
# COMPACT_ATOMS: atom_id res chain seq x y z
N MET A 1 37.17 -0.61 27.10
CA MET A 1 36.83 -0.67 25.67
C MET A 1 35.33 -0.74 25.61
N THR A 2 34.68 0.41 25.46
CA THR A 2 33.23 0.55 25.32
C THR A 2 32.83 -0.03 23.97
N ASP A 3 31.85 -0.92 23.94
CA ASP A 3 31.35 -1.52 22.70
C ASP A 3 30.93 -0.40 21.73
N PRO A 4 31.47 -0.34 20.50
CA PRO A 4 31.05 0.61 19.46
C PRO A 4 29.67 0.30 18.86
N GLN A 5 28.99 -0.76 19.34
CA GLN A 5 27.69 -1.21 18.86
C GLN A 5 26.52 -0.20 18.98
N PRO A 6 26.40 0.66 20.01
CA PRO A 6 25.22 1.52 20.13
C PRO A 6 25.20 2.66 19.10
N GLU A 7 26.35 3.25 18.75
CA GLU A 7 26.38 4.33 17.75
C GLU A 7 26.00 3.84 16.35
N SER A 8 26.46 2.65 15.97
CA SER A 8 26.12 2.04 14.67
C SER A 8 24.63 1.72 14.57
N GLU A 9 24.02 1.21 15.63
CA GLU A 9 22.59 0.89 15.64
C GLU A 9 21.72 2.15 15.66
N HIS A 10 22.14 3.18 16.39
CA HIS A 10 21.47 4.47 16.42
C HIS A 10 21.55 5.16 15.06
N LEU A 11 22.71 5.15 14.40
CA LEU A 11 22.87 5.74 13.07
C LEU A 11 22.09 4.95 12.00
N ASP A 12 22.04 3.62 12.08
CA ASP A 12 21.19 2.79 11.19
C ASP A 12 19.71 3.21 11.29
N SER A 13 19.23 3.41 12.52
CA SER A 13 17.86 3.87 12.80
C SER A 13 17.64 5.31 12.34
N ALA A 14 18.62 6.20 12.55
CA ALA A 14 18.57 7.58 12.10
C ALA A 14 18.47 7.68 10.57
N LEU A 15 19.20 6.85 9.81
CA LEU A 15 19.11 6.81 8.36
C LEU A 15 17.71 6.38 7.88
N LEU A 16 17.08 5.42 8.56
CA LEU A 16 15.70 5.03 8.26
C LEU A 16 14.71 6.16 8.59
N ALA A 17 14.91 6.89 9.69
CA ALA A 17 14.10 8.05 10.00
C ALA A 17 14.27 9.17 8.94
N LEU A 18 15.51 9.47 8.56
CA LEU A 18 15.85 10.48 7.56
C LEU A 18 15.43 10.10 6.14
N SER A 19 15.24 8.81 5.83
CA SER A 19 14.70 8.37 4.54
C SER A 19 13.30 8.94 4.25
N ARG A 20 12.55 9.32 5.29
CA ARG A 20 11.26 10.03 5.18
C ARG A 20 11.41 11.49 4.76
N ARG A 21 12.64 12.03 4.81
CA ARG A 21 13.03 13.39 4.40
C ARG A 21 14.17 13.30 3.37
N PRO A 22 13.87 12.96 2.10
CA PRO A 22 14.88 12.67 1.10
C PRO A 22 15.91 13.79 0.92
N ARG A 23 15.48 15.06 1.06
CA ARG A 23 16.37 16.23 0.98
C ARG A 23 17.41 16.25 2.11
N ALA A 24 17.01 15.95 3.35
CA ALA A 24 17.92 15.88 4.48
C ALA A 24 18.93 14.74 4.31
N LEU A 25 18.45 13.56 3.89
CA LEU A 25 19.31 12.39 3.66
C LEU A 25 20.33 12.65 2.53
N LEU A 26 19.89 13.29 1.44
CA LEU A 26 20.76 13.73 0.35
C LEU A 26 21.84 14.71 0.83
N ALA A 27 21.44 15.71 1.62
CA ALA A 27 22.36 16.69 2.19
C ALA A 27 23.39 16.00 3.09
N LEU A 28 22.97 15.04 3.93
CA LEU A 28 23.88 14.27 4.77
C LEU A 28 24.93 13.52 3.95
N LEU A 29 24.48 12.74 2.95
CA LEU A 29 25.37 11.94 2.12
C LEU A 29 26.40 12.80 1.38
N ARG A 30 25.97 13.93 0.81
CA ARG A 30 26.87 14.88 0.11
C ARG A 30 27.81 15.62 1.06
N ALA A 31 27.34 15.94 2.26
CA ALA A 31 28.13 16.68 3.24
C ALA A 31 29.21 15.82 3.90
N THR A 32 29.09 14.49 3.84
CA THR A 32 29.97 13.57 4.59
C THR A 32 30.81 12.68 3.69
N LEU A 33 30.24 12.16 2.60
CA LEU A 33 30.92 11.18 1.74
C LEU A 33 31.45 11.84 0.46
N PRO A 34 32.69 11.51 0.04
CA PRO A 34 33.20 11.97 -1.24
C PRO A 34 32.43 11.31 -2.40
N GLU A 35 32.40 11.96 -3.55
CA GLU A 35 31.66 11.49 -4.73
C GLU A 35 32.10 10.09 -5.17
N SER A 36 33.40 9.78 -5.09
CA SER A 36 33.95 8.45 -5.40
C SER A 36 33.41 7.34 -4.48
N ALA A 37 33.18 7.63 -3.20
CA ALA A 37 32.57 6.68 -2.26
C ALA A 37 31.09 6.48 -2.57
N LEU A 38 30.37 7.57 -2.88
CA LEU A 38 28.97 7.50 -3.32
C LEU A 38 28.83 6.68 -4.61
N GLU A 39 29.73 6.85 -5.59
CA GLU A 39 29.74 6.05 -6.81
C GLU A 39 29.96 4.57 -6.53
N SER A 40 30.92 4.23 -5.66
CA SER A 40 31.18 2.84 -5.27
C SER A 40 29.94 2.22 -4.62
N LEU A 41 29.32 2.93 -3.67
CA LEU A 41 28.11 2.47 -2.99
C LEU A 41 26.94 2.28 -3.95
N ALA A 42 26.76 3.19 -4.91
CA ALA A 42 25.70 3.10 -5.91
C ALA A 42 25.95 1.95 -6.91
N ARG A 43 27.20 1.68 -7.29
CA ARG A 43 27.57 0.53 -8.12
C ARG A 43 27.28 -0.78 -7.38
N ASP A 44 27.67 -0.86 -6.11
CA ASP A 44 27.41 -2.03 -5.27
C ASP A 44 25.91 -2.24 -4.98
N ALA A 45 25.11 -1.17 -5.01
CA ALA A 45 23.65 -1.21 -4.96
C ALA A 45 22.99 -1.57 -6.31
N GLY A 46 23.74 -1.53 -7.42
CA GLY A 46 23.19 -1.71 -8.76
C GLY A 46 22.32 -0.53 -9.23
N THR A 47 22.45 0.63 -8.60
CA THR A 47 21.67 1.85 -8.93
C THR A 47 22.50 2.92 -9.65
N TYR A 48 23.81 2.69 -9.82
CA TYR A 48 24.68 3.62 -10.53
C TYR A 48 24.27 3.82 -11.98
N ARG A 49 24.09 5.08 -12.38
CA ARG A 49 23.93 5.52 -13.77
C ARG A 49 24.84 6.72 -14.01
N LYS A 50 25.63 6.66 -15.08
CA LYS A 50 26.55 7.75 -15.45
C LYS A 50 25.77 9.04 -15.70
N GLY A 51 26.15 10.14 -15.04
CA GLY A 51 25.51 11.45 -15.16
C GLY A 51 24.22 11.63 -14.35
N ALA A 52 23.78 10.61 -13.59
CA ALA A 52 22.69 10.75 -12.63
C ALA A 52 23.24 11.20 -11.27
N ASP A 53 22.38 11.83 -10.47
CA ASP A 53 22.69 12.20 -9.09
C ASP A 53 22.90 10.96 -8.22
N VAL A 54 24.17 10.62 -7.99
CA VAL A 54 24.59 9.38 -7.34
C VAL A 54 24.08 9.28 -5.90
N ALA A 55 24.01 10.42 -5.19
CA ALA A 55 23.47 10.46 -3.84
C ALA A 55 21.96 10.15 -3.82
N ALA A 56 21.21 10.65 -4.80
CA ALA A 56 19.77 10.38 -4.91
C ALA A 56 19.48 8.91 -5.21
N ALA A 57 20.33 8.28 -6.01
CA ALA A 57 20.22 6.86 -6.34
C ALA A 57 20.45 5.91 -5.14
N LEU A 58 20.92 6.42 -4.00
CA LEU A 58 21.16 5.65 -2.77
C LEU A 58 20.01 5.72 -1.76
N VAL A 59 19.06 6.65 -1.91
CA VAL A 59 17.92 6.81 -0.99
C VAL A 59 17.09 5.53 -0.91
N GLU A 60 16.72 4.94 -2.05
CA GLU A 60 15.91 3.73 -2.09
C GLU A 60 16.67 2.49 -1.54
N PRO A 61 17.94 2.22 -1.94
CA PRO A 61 18.75 1.17 -1.33
C PRO A 61 18.89 1.24 0.19
N ILE A 62 18.97 2.45 0.78
CA ILE A 62 19.05 2.64 2.24
C ILE A 62 17.82 2.07 2.94
N VAL A 63 16.62 2.27 2.37
CA VAL A 63 15.36 1.76 2.92
C VAL A 63 15.27 0.25 2.75
N GLN A 64 15.49 -0.24 1.53
CA GLN A 64 15.19 -1.62 1.17
C GLN A 64 16.24 -2.64 1.61
N ARG A 65 17.52 -2.26 1.71
CA ARG A 65 18.63 -3.21 1.83
C ARG A 65 19.49 -2.95 3.06
N ARG A 66 19.25 -3.73 4.12
CA ARG A 66 20.03 -3.66 5.37
C ARG A 66 21.55 -3.78 5.17
N LYS A 67 21.99 -4.61 4.22
CA LYS A 67 23.42 -4.78 3.91
C LYS A 67 24.06 -3.49 3.41
N HIS A 68 23.40 -2.78 2.50
CA HIS A 68 23.87 -1.51 1.95
C HIS A 68 23.81 -0.41 3.00
N ARG A 69 22.74 -0.36 3.79
CA ARG A 69 22.61 0.60 4.88
C ARG A 69 23.71 0.45 5.93
N ARG A 70 24.06 -0.78 6.33
CA ARG A 70 25.20 -1.02 7.25
C ARG A 70 26.52 -0.47 6.73
N ARG A 71 26.82 -0.68 5.45
CA ARG A 71 28.04 -0.14 4.84
C ARG A 71 28.05 1.39 4.82
N ILE A 72 26.90 2.00 4.52
CA ILE A 72 26.75 3.46 4.57
C ILE A 72 26.93 3.97 6.00
N VAL A 73 26.41 3.26 7.01
CA VAL A 73 26.63 3.58 8.44
C VAL A 73 28.12 3.54 8.78
N GLU A 74 28.86 2.52 8.34
CA GLU A 74 30.31 2.41 8.55
C GLU A 74 31.06 3.59 7.91
N ASP A 75 30.76 3.90 6.64
CA ASP A 75 31.38 5.02 5.91
C ASP A 75 31.05 6.38 6.56
N LEU A 76 29.81 6.56 7.04
CA LEU A 76 29.39 7.78 7.74
C LEU A 76 30.05 7.93 9.10
N LEU A 77 30.17 6.86 9.89
CA LEU A 77 30.86 6.90 11.18
C LEU A 77 32.35 7.17 11.04
N ALA A 78 32.96 6.72 9.93
CA ALA A 78 34.35 7.03 9.61
C ALA A 78 34.54 8.49 9.15
N ALA A 79 33.54 9.07 8.47
CA ALA A 79 33.60 10.43 7.94
C ALA A 79 33.15 11.52 8.94
N LEU A 80 32.25 11.20 9.87
CA LEU A 80 31.71 12.16 10.83
C LEU A 80 32.72 12.43 11.97
N PRO A 81 33.14 13.67 12.21
CA PRO A 81 34.11 13.99 13.26
C PRO A 81 33.59 13.69 14.67
N VAL A 82 34.49 13.33 15.58
CA VAL A 82 34.22 13.10 17.01
C VAL A 82 34.62 14.31 17.88
N ASP A 83 35.07 15.39 17.25
CA ASP A 83 35.59 16.58 17.91
C ASP A 83 34.54 17.33 18.73
N ALA A 84 34.98 18.32 19.51
CA ALA A 84 34.11 19.18 20.30
C ALA A 84 33.03 19.85 19.42
N ALA A 85 31.80 19.36 19.56
CA ALA A 85 30.65 19.86 18.84
C ALA A 85 30.11 21.15 19.49
N PRO A 86 29.64 22.13 18.70
CA PRO A 86 28.86 23.25 19.22
C PRO A 86 27.63 22.75 19.98
N ASP A 87 27.14 23.55 20.93
CA ASP A 87 25.91 23.21 21.62
C ASP A 87 24.69 23.24 20.66
N SER A 88 23.57 22.65 21.08
CA SER A 88 22.38 22.56 20.22
C SER A 88 21.79 23.93 19.86
N ALA A 89 21.92 24.93 20.73
CA ALA A 89 21.41 26.29 20.51
C ALA A 89 22.26 27.04 19.48
N GLN A 90 23.58 26.84 19.50
CA GLN A 90 24.54 27.39 18.55
C GLN A 90 24.32 26.83 17.14
N LEU A 91 24.05 25.52 17.02
CA LEU A 91 23.76 24.90 15.72
C LEU A 91 22.44 25.37 15.10
N ALA A 92 21.45 25.72 15.94
CA ALA A 92 20.17 26.25 15.48
C ALA A 92 20.21 27.76 15.16
N SER A 93 21.29 28.45 15.51
CA SER A 93 21.43 29.89 15.31
C SER A 93 21.74 30.24 13.85
N PRO A 94 21.29 31.40 13.33
CA PRO A 94 21.75 31.93 12.04
C PRO A 94 23.27 32.10 11.94
N LEU A 95 23.96 32.16 13.08
CA LEU A 95 25.42 32.23 13.14
C LEU A 95 26.10 30.90 12.79
N ALA A 96 25.35 29.79 12.72
CA ALA A 96 25.90 28.46 12.42
C ALA A 96 26.63 28.41 11.07
N ARG A 97 26.24 29.24 10.10
CA ARG A 97 26.90 29.36 8.78
C ARG A 97 28.37 29.80 8.85
N PHE A 98 28.80 30.36 9.98
CA PHE A 98 30.17 30.80 10.21
C PHE A 98 31.03 29.75 10.93
N PHE A 99 30.43 28.66 11.40
CA PHE A 99 31.22 27.56 11.95
C PHE A 99 31.96 26.81 10.85
N ARG A 100 33.10 26.24 11.22
CA ARG A 100 33.82 25.31 10.34
C ARG A 100 32.96 24.10 10.06
N ARG A 101 33.09 23.55 8.84
CA ARG A 101 32.33 22.37 8.38
C ARG A 101 32.48 21.20 9.35
N GLU A 102 33.68 20.97 9.86
CA GLU A 102 34.00 19.89 10.79
C GLU A 102 33.21 20.03 12.10
N ALA A 103 33.07 21.25 12.62
CA ALA A 103 32.29 21.51 13.83
C ALA A 103 30.79 21.28 13.63
N LEU A 104 30.26 21.64 12.46
CA LEU A 104 28.86 21.36 12.09
C LEU A 104 28.61 19.84 11.97
N LEU A 105 29.53 19.11 11.35
CA LEU A 105 29.44 17.66 11.20
C LEU A 105 29.59 16.92 12.54
N ALA A 106 30.47 17.39 13.44
CA ALA A 106 30.56 16.88 14.82
C ALA A 106 29.23 17.07 15.58
N GLY A 107 28.61 18.25 15.42
CA GLY A 107 27.27 18.52 15.93
C GLY A 107 26.19 17.58 15.40
N LEU A 108 26.21 17.32 14.09
CA LEU A 108 25.32 16.35 13.45
C LEU A 108 25.52 14.94 13.98
N ARG A 109 26.77 14.48 14.15
CA ARG A 109 27.06 13.16 14.72
C ARG A 109 26.39 12.96 16.07
N ARG A 110 26.43 13.97 16.95
CA ARG A 110 25.79 13.92 18.27
C ARG A 110 24.29 13.65 18.16
N PHE A 111 23.59 14.32 17.25
CA PHE A 111 22.15 14.12 17.06
C PHE A 111 21.82 12.79 16.39
N LEU A 112 22.59 12.39 15.38
CA LEU A 112 22.35 11.12 14.67
C LEU A 112 22.60 9.89 15.56
N CYS A 113 23.58 9.97 16.47
CA CYS A 113 23.93 8.86 17.37
C CYS A 113 23.21 8.91 18.73
N ALA A 114 22.29 9.86 18.98
CA ALA A 114 21.63 10.03 20.28
C ALA A 114 20.67 8.89 20.65
N GLY A 115 20.11 8.18 19.66
CA GLY A 115 19.23 7.03 19.87
C GLY A 115 17.75 7.38 20.07
N ASP A 116 17.36 8.64 19.92
CA ASP A 116 15.99 9.12 20.10
C ASP A 116 15.47 9.87 18.85
N LEU A 117 14.15 9.84 18.67
CA LEU A 117 13.49 10.41 17.48
C LEU A 117 13.60 11.94 17.41
N GLU A 118 13.55 12.64 18.55
CA GLU A 118 13.59 14.11 18.60
C GLU A 118 14.94 14.62 18.07
N SER A 119 16.04 13.99 18.50
CA SER A 119 17.38 14.25 17.99
C SER A 119 17.49 14.00 16.49
N TRP A 120 16.90 12.93 15.97
CA TRP A 120 16.92 12.62 14.53
C TRP A 120 16.10 13.60 13.70
N GLU A 121 14.93 14.00 14.19
CA GLU A 121 14.10 15.02 13.55
C GLU A 121 14.85 16.36 13.51
N ARG A 122 15.52 16.71 14.60
CA ARG A 122 16.36 17.90 14.69
C ARG A 122 17.54 17.86 13.72
N ALA A 123 18.22 16.72 13.60
CA ALA A 123 19.27 16.53 12.60
C ALA A 123 18.73 16.74 11.17
N GLY A 124 17.53 16.23 10.88
CA GLY A 124 16.86 16.42 9.60
C GLY A 124 16.58 17.89 9.27
N GLU A 125 16.07 18.66 10.24
CA GLU A 125 15.84 20.11 10.10
C GLU A 125 17.14 20.88 9.83
N LEU A 126 18.20 20.57 10.60
CA LEU A 126 19.50 21.19 10.42
C LEU A 126 20.06 20.90 9.02
N LEU A 127 20.04 19.64 8.57
CA LEU A 127 20.49 19.23 7.24
C LEU A 127 19.72 19.92 6.10
N GLU A 128 18.41 20.08 6.24
CA GLU A 128 17.61 20.83 5.25
C GLU A 128 18.01 22.31 5.22
N SER A 129 18.17 22.94 6.39
CA SER A 129 18.58 24.34 6.49
C SER A 129 20.02 24.61 6.02
N TRP A 130 20.90 23.61 6.13
CA TRP A 130 22.31 23.71 5.74
C TRP A 130 22.58 23.16 4.33
N SER A 131 21.56 22.68 3.62
CA SER A 131 21.71 22.03 2.32
C SER A 131 22.42 22.90 1.28
N GLU A 132 22.22 24.21 1.34
CA GLU A 132 22.91 25.19 0.49
C GLU A 132 24.39 25.39 0.88
N TRP A 133 24.75 25.17 2.15
CA TRP A 133 26.10 25.38 2.67
C TRP A 133 27.04 24.21 2.31
N PHE A 134 26.47 23.03 2.10
CA PHE A 134 27.20 21.83 1.70
C PHE A 134 27.15 21.54 0.20
N ALA A 135 26.44 22.36 -0.59
CA ALA A 135 26.44 22.23 -2.03
C ALA A 135 27.87 22.45 -2.58
N PRO A 136 28.36 21.61 -3.50
CA PRO A 136 29.63 21.88 -4.17
C PRO A 136 29.54 23.23 -4.87
N ALA A 137 30.60 24.04 -4.76
CA ALA A 137 30.67 25.31 -5.47
C ALA A 137 30.42 25.05 -6.97
N PRO A 138 29.55 25.83 -7.64
CA PRO A 138 29.27 25.61 -9.05
C PRO A 138 30.58 25.69 -9.84
N GLU A 139 30.92 24.59 -10.49
CA GLU A 139 32.08 24.51 -11.37
C GLU A 139 31.90 25.60 -12.45
N ALA A 140 32.83 26.55 -12.50
CA ALA A 140 32.74 27.71 -13.38
C ALA A 140 32.60 27.22 -14.82
N ALA A 141 31.40 27.38 -15.40
CA ALA A 141 31.16 27.03 -16.78
C ALA A 141 32.14 27.78 -17.70
N PRO A 142 32.76 27.11 -18.68
CA PRO A 142 33.69 27.77 -19.60
C PRO A 142 32.97 28.88 -20.39
N PRO A 143 33.65 30.01 -20.67
CA PRO A 143 33.01 31.15 -21.31
C PRO A 143 32.54 30.78 -22.73
N ALA A 144 31.23 30.91 -22.95
CA ALA A 144 30.64 30.81 -24.28
C ALA A 144 31.21 31.92 -25.17
N ARG A 145 31.72 31.53 -26.35
CA ARG A 145 32.19 32.45 -27.40
C ARG A 145 31.02 33.29 -27.92
N PRO A 146 31.22 34.59 -28.24
CA PRO A 146 30.16 35.42 -28.81
C PRO A 146 29.93 35.04 -30.28
N ALA A 147 28.70 34.66 -30.60
CA ALA A 147 28.24 34.51 -31.99
C ALA A 147 27.53 35.79 -32.42
N GLY A 148 28.01 36.37 -33.52
CA GLY A 148 27.18 36.88 -34.62
C GLY A 148 26.16 37.98 -34.33
N VAL A 149 26.56 39.22 -34.65
CA VAL A 149 25.81 40.26 -35.36
C VAL A 149 24.29 40.08 -35.40
N ALA A 150 23.60 40.87 -34.58
CA ALA A 150 22.16 41.12 -34.70
C ALA A 150 21.87 41.81 -36.03
N ARG A 151 20.98 41.22 -36.82
CA ARG A 151 20.31 41.83 -37.97
C ARG A 151 18.94 42.27 -37.46
N GLU A 152 18.64 43.56 -37.60
CA GLU A 152 17.33 44.13 -37.33
C GLU A 152 16.27 43.41 -38.19
N GLU A 153 15.31 42.77 -37.54
CA GLU A 153 14.04 42.37 -38.15
C GLU A 153 12.92 43.21 -37.54
N GLU A 154 12.08 43.73 -38.43
CA GLU A 154 10.93 44.60 -38.20
C GLU A 154 9.90 44.01 -37.22
N PRO A 155 9.12 44.86 -36.52
CA PRO A 155 8.16 44.41 -35.52
C PRO A 155 6.94 43.76 -36.19
N PRO A 156 6.44 42.62 -35.67
CA PRO A 156 5.19 42.05 -36.15
C PRO A 156 3.99 42.85 -35.63
N PRO A 157 2.88 42.91 -36.40
CA PRO A 157 1.68 43.62 -35.99
C PRO A 157 0.95 42.86 -34.86
N ALA A 158 0.53 43.59 -33.83
CA ALA A 158 -0.31 43.08 -32.74
C ALA A 158 -1.63 42.51 -33.28
N PRO A 159 -1.93 41.22 -33.03
CA PRO A 159 -2.94 40.90 -32.03
C PRO A 159 -2.69 39.52 -31.35
N ALA A 160 -1.70 39.42 -30.45
CA ALA A 160 -1.41 38.16 -29.72
C ALA A 160 -1.60 38.25 -28.19
N ALA A 161 -1.61 39.46 -27.62
CA ALA A 161 -1.65 39.66 -26.17
C ALA A 161 -2.91 39.10 -25.48
N ASN A 162 -4.07 39.10 -26.16
CA ASN A 162 -5.30 38.55 -25.59
C ASN A 162 -5.27 37.00 -25.50
N LYS A 163 -4.68 36.31 -26.48
CA LYS A 163 -4.57 34.84 -26.46
C LYS A 163 -3.58 34.36 -25.41
N GLU A 164 -2.48 35.10 -25.21
CA GLU A 164 -1.52 34.81 -24.15
C GLU A 164 -2.09 35.10 -22.76
N ALA A 165 -2.88 36.17 -22.61
CA ALA A 165 -3.58 36.46 -21.37
C ALA A 165 -4.62 35.36 -21.02
N GLU A 166 -5.37 34.86 -22.00
CA GLU A 166 -6.30 33.75 -21.82
C GLU A 166 -5.57 32.44 -21.45
N ALA A 167 -4.45 32.13 -22.11
CA ALA A 167 -3.64 30.95 -21.79
C ALA A 167 -3.02 31.02 -20.38
N LEU A 168 -2.55 32.20 -19.95
CA LEU A 168 -2.05 32.43 -18.60
C LEU A 168 -3.17 32.33 -17.55
N ALA A 169 -4.36 32.86 -17.85
CA ALA A 169 -5.53 32.74 -16.99
C ALA A 169 -5.96 31.26 -16.82
N ALA A 170 -5.94 30.47 -17.89
CA ALA A 170 -6.21 29.03 -17.84
C ALA A 170 -5.18 28.28 -16.97
N ARG A 171 -3.88 28.57 -17.15
CA ARG A 171 -2.81 27.99 -16.31
C ARG A 171 -2.94 28.36 -14.84
N LEU A 172 -3.32 29.60 -14.53
CA LEU A 172 -3.59 30.02 -13.15
C LEU A 172 -4.81 29.29 -12.56
N GLN A 173 -5.83 29.02 -13.37
CA GLN A 173 -6.97 28.21 -12.93
C GLN A 173 -6.58 26.75 -12.66
N GLU A 174 -5.78 26.13 -13.53
CA GLU A 174 -5.27 24.78 -13.31
C GLU A 174 -4.38 24.70 -12.07
N ALA A 175 -3.46 25.65 -11.90
CA ALA A 175 -2.60 25.74 -10.72
C ALA A 175 -3.44 25.91 -9.44
N ARG A 176 -4.51 26.71 -9.47
CA ARG A 176 -5.44 26.85 -8.34
C ARG A 176 -6.14 25.53 -8.00
N LYS A 177 -6.67 24.83 -9.01
CA LYS A 177 -7.28 23.50 -8.82
C LYS A 177 -6.29 22.48 -8.25
N GLU A 178 -5.05 22.52 -8.70
CA GLU A 178 -3.99 21.64 -8.20
C GLU A 178 -3.60 21.99 -6.76
N THR A 179 -3.52 23.28 -6.40
CA THR A 179 -3.30 23.69 -5.01
C THR A 179 -4.44 23.29 -4.07
N GLU A 180 -5.70 23.38 -4.53
CA GLU A 180 -6.87 22.91 -3.77
C GLU A 180 -6.81 21.39 -3.58
N ARG A 181 -6.50 20.64 -4.64
CA ARG A 181 -6.33 19.18 -4.56
C ARG A 181 -5.22 18.78 -3.57
N LEU A 182 -4.07 19.44 -3.63
CA LEU A 182 -2.95 19.17 -2.72
C LEU A 182 -3.29 19.56 -1.26
N ALA A 183 -4.06 20.63 -1.06
CA ALA A 183 -4.54 21.02 0.26
C ALA A 183 -5.51 19.97 0.84
N ASP A 184 -6.39 19.42 0.01
CA ASP A 184 -7.29 18.32 0.40
C ASP A 184 -6.52 17.04 0.74
N GLU A 185 -5.53 16.67 -0.08
CA GLU A 185 -4.65 15.51 0.17
C GLU A 185 -3.86 15.70 1.48
N LEU A 186 -3.30 16.89 1.73
CA LEU A 186 -2.63 17.22 2.98
C LEU A 186 -3.58 17.15 4.19
N GLY A 187 -4.82 17.61 4.03
CA GLY A 187 -5.85 17.53 5.06
C GLY A 187 -6.22 16.09 5.42
N ARG A 188 -6.31 15.20 4.42
CA ARG A 188 -6.53 13.76 4.64
C ARG A 188 -5.36 13.11 5.36
N GLU A 189 -4.13 13.43 4.97
CA GLU A 189 -2.93 12.91 5.64
C GLU A 189 -2.78 13.42 7.08
N ARG A 190 -3.13 14.67 7.38
CA ARG A 190 -3.18 15.18 8.76
C ARG A 190 -4.17 14.39 9.61
N LYS A 191 -5.39 14.19 9.13
CA LYS A 191 -6.40 13.35 9.83
C LYS A 191 -5.93 11.92 10.04
N ARG A 192 -5.26 11.34 9.04
CA ARG A 192 -4.68 9.99 9.14
C ARG A 192 -3.59 9.93 10.22
N ARG A 193 -2.72 10.94 10.29
CA ARG A 193 -1.67 11.03 11.32
C ARG A 193 -2.25 11.22 12.72
N GLU A 194 -3.25 12.08 12.87
CA GLU A 194 -3.98 12.26 14.13
C GLU A 194 -4.60 10.93 14.60
N ALA A 195 -5.29 10.20 13.71
CA ALA A 195 -5.85 8.89 14.04
C ALA A 195 -4.77 7.86 14.45
N ILE A 196 -3.60 7.86 13.80
CA ILE A 196 -2.48 7.00 14.18
C ILE A 196 -1.90 7.40 15.54
N GLN A 197 -1.78 8.70 15.81
CA GLN A 197 -1.30 9.20 17.11
C GLN A 197 -2.26 8.85 18.24
N GLU A 198 -3.57 8.95 18.00
CA GLU A 198 -4.62 8.53 18.93
C GLU A 198 -4.52 7.03 19.23
N GLN A 199 -4.42 6.18 18.19
CA GLN A 199 -4.21 4.74 18.38
C GLN A 199 -2.93 4.39 19.15
N LEU A 200 -1.85 5.13 18.91
CA LEU A 200 -0.59 4.96 19.65
C LEU A 200 -0.72 5.39 21.11
N ALA A 201 -1.46 6.46 21.39
CA ALA A 201 -1.76 6.90 22.74
C ALA A 201 -2.61 5.86 23.47
N GLU A 202 -3.68 5.38 22.85
CA GLU A 202 -4.53 4.31 23.39
C GLU A 202 -3.72 3.03 23.69
N SER A 203 -2.82 2.64 22.78
CA SER A 203 -1.96 1.47 22.98
C SER A 203 -0.96 1.66 24.12
N ARG A 204 -0.43 2.88 24.30
CA ARG A 204 0.46 3.22 25.43
C ARG A 204 -0.30 3.20 26.75
N ASP A 205 -1.50 3.77 26.78
CA ASP A 205 -2.34 3.79 27.97
C ASP A 205 -2.74 2.36 28.39
N ALA A 206 -3.09 1.50 27.43
CA ALA A 206 -3.36 0.08 27.69
C ALA A 206 -2.13 -0.65 28.24
N ALA A 207 -0.94 -0.38 27.69
CA ALA A 207 0.31 -0.96 28.18
C ALA A 207 0.67 -0.48 29.60
N GLU A 208 0.42 0.79 29.91
CA GLU A 208 0.57 1.31 31.27
C GLU A 208 -0.44 0.72 32.24
N GLU A 209 -1.70 0.55 31.83
CA GLU A 209 -2.73 -0.08 32.65
C GLU A 209 -2.35 -1.52 32.99
N GLU A 210 -1.86 -2.29 32.01
CA GLU A 210 -1.36 -3.65 32.24
C GLU A 210 -0.14 -3.66 33.17
N ARG A 211 0.78 -2.70 33.04
CA ARG A 211 1.88 -2.54 34.02
C ARG A 211 1.35 -2.25 35.42
N ARG A 212 0.35 -1.37 35.56
CA ARG A 212 -0.28 -1.07 36.85
C ARG A 212 -0.96 -2.31 37.43
N ARG A 213 -1.69 -3.08 36.62
CA ARG A 213 -2.29 -4.37 37.01
C ARG A 213 -1.23 -5.36 37.50
N ALA A 214 -0.15 -5.54 36.74
CA ALA A 214 0.96 -6.42 37.11
C ALA A 214 1.63 -5.98 38.43
N THR A 215 1.86 -4.68 38.63
CA THR A 215 2.41 -4.18 39.91
C THR A 215 1.44 -4.35 41.08
N ALA A 216 0.13 -4.18 40.87
CA ALA A 216 -0.89 -4.41 41.88
C ALA A 216 -0.99 -5.90 42.24
N ALA A 217 -0.95 -6.79 41.25
CA ALA A 217 -0.91 -8.24 41.45
C ALA A 217 0.35 -8.65 42.24
N LYS A 218 1.52 -8.11 41.88
CA LYS A 218 2.78 -8.33 42.62
C LYS A 218 2.67 -7.89 44.09
N ARG A 219 2.04 -6.74 44.37
CA ARG A 219 1.81 -6.28 45.74
C ARG A 219 0.86 -7.21 46.51
N LYS A 220 -0.27 -7.61 45.90
CA LYS A 220 -1.21 -8.57 46.50
C LYS A 220 -0.53 -9.91 46.82
N PHE A 221 0.31 -10.40 45.91
CA PHE A 221 1.10 -11.61 46.12
C PHE A 221 2.08 -11.49 47.30
N GLN A 222 2.76 -10.34 47.43
CA GLN A 222 3.67 -10.08 48.54
C GLN A 222 2.94 -9.95 49.90
N GLN A 223 1.69 -9.46 49.89
CA GLN A 223 0.87 -9.25 51.09
C GLN A 223 0.11 -10.51 51.54
N ALA A 224 -0.14 -11.46 50.65
CA ALA A 224 -0.76 -12.72 51.01
C ALA A 224 0.17 -13.51 51.95
N THR A 225 -0.25 -13.77 53.17
CA THR A 225 0.52 -14.50 54.20
C THR A 225 0.32 -16.02 54.13
N GLU A 226 -0.80 -16.48 53.57
CA GLU A 226 -1.13 -17.91 53.43
C GLU A 226 -0.79 -18.43 52.02
N ALA A 227 -0.22 -19.63 51.96
CA ALA A 227 0.16 -20.28 50.70
C ALA A 227 -1.03 -20.54 49.77
N SER A 228 -2.19 -20.92 50.33
CA SER A 228 -3.42 -21.20 49.56
C SER A 228 -4.00 -19.96 48.87
N LEU A 229 -3.90 -18.78 49.50
CA LEU A 229 -4.31 -17.50 48.91
C LEU A 229 -3.34 -17.06 47.80
N ARG A 230 -2.03 -17.34 47.94
CA ARG A 230 -1.04 -17.09 46.89
C ARG A 230 -1.28 -17.95 45.65
N GLU A 231 -1.57 -19.24 45.85
CA GLU A 231 -1.86 -20.17 44.75
C GLU A 231 -3.10 -19.76 43.97
N ARG A 232 -4.21 -19.42 44.65
CA ARG A 232 -5.43 -18.93 43.98
C ARG A 232 -5.22 -17.66 43.17
N VAL A 233 -4.50 -16.68 43.72
CA VAL A 233 -4.20 -15.42 43.00
C VAL A 233 -3.33 -15.70 41.77
N LEU A 234 -2.38 -16.63 41.85
CA LEU A 234 -1.56 -17.03 40.70
C LEU A 234 -2.38 -17.77 39.65
N GLU A 235 -3.29 -18.66 40.04
CA GLU A 235 -4.19 -19.37 39.12
C GLU A 235 -5.10 -18.41 38.37
N GLU A 236 -5.74 -17.47 39.05
CA GLU A 236 -6.61 -16.47 38.42
C GLU A 236 -5.86 -15.59 37.41
N GLU A 237 -4.66 -15.12 37.75
CA GLU A 237 -3.83 -14.32 36.83
C GLU A 237 -3.33 -15.16 35.65
N LEU A 238 -3.02 -16.43 35.87
CA LEU A 238 -2.59 -17.36 34.83
C LEU A 238 -3.72 -17.66 33.84
N GLU A 239 -4.96 -17.81 34.30
CA GLU A 239 -6.14 -17.93 33.44
C GLU A 239 -6.37 -16.69 32.59
N LYS A 240 -6.29 -15.49 33.19
CA LYS A 240 -6.42 -14.22 32.45
C LYS A 240 -5.36 -14.09 31.36
N VAL A 241 -4.10 -14.41 31.68
CA VAL A 241 -2.98 -14.36 30.72
C VAL A 241 -3.16 -15.39 29.61
N ARG A 242 -3.62 -16.61 29.92
CA ARG A 242 -3.94 -17.63 28.90
C ARG A 242 -5.01 -17.14 27.94
N HIS A 243 -6.11 -16.61 28.48
CA HIS A 243 -7.20 -16.07 27.66
C HIS A 243 -6.73 -14.90 26.78
N ALA A 244 -5.98 -13.95 27.35
CA ALA A 244 -5.41 -12.84 26.59
C ALA A 244 -4.47 -13.32 25.48
N ARG A 245 -3.65 -14.35 25.75
CA ARG A 245 -2.76 -14.97 24.74
C ARG A 245 -3.56 -15.60 23.61
N GLU A 246 -4.65 -16.30 23.91
CA GLU A 246 -5.51 -16.93 22.90
C GLU A 246 -6.18 -15.89 22.01
N VAL A 247 -6.74 -14.83 22.61
CA VAL A 247 -7.34 -13.72 21.85
C VAL A 247 -6.30 -13.01 20.97
N LEU A 248 -5.08 -12.78 21.49
CA LEU A 248 -3.99 -12.20 20.70
C LEU A 248 -3.54 -13.12 19.57
N ALA A 249 -3.46 -14.43 19.80
CA ALA A 249 -3.13 -15.41 18.77
C ALA A 249 -4.17 -15.42 17.64
N GLN A 250 -5.47 -15.40 17.99
CA GLN A 250 -6.56 -15.28 17.01
C GLN A 250 -6.46 -13.97 16.20
N LYS A 251 -6.22 -12.84 16.87
CA LYS A 251 -6.03 -11.55 16.19
C LYS A 251 -4.82 -11.56 15.26
N PHE A 252 -3.71 -12.15 15.70
CA PHE A 252 -2.50 -12.26 14.88
C PHE A 252 -2.74 -13.11 13.64
N GLN A 253 -3.41 -14.26 13.79
CA GLN A 253 -3.79 -15.11 12.66
C GLN A 253 -4.67 -14.35 11.67
N ILE A 254 -5.68 -13.61 12.14
CA ILE A 254 -6.52 -12.77 11.27
C ILE A 254 -5.68 -11.74 10.52
N LEU A 255 -4.73 -11.09 11.18
CA LEU A 255 -3.83 -10.11 10.54
C LEU A 255 -2.88 -10.76 9.53
N GLU A 256 -2.42 -11.99 9.76
CA GLU A 256 -1.61 -12.74 8.80
C GLU A 256 -2.44 -13.12 7.57
N GLU A 257 -3.64 -13.67 7.78
CA GLU A 257 -4.60 -13.96 6.70
C GLU A 257 -4.92 -12.69 5.90
N GLU A 258 -5.18 -11.56 6.57
CA GLU A 258 -5.40 -10.27 5.92
C GLU A 258 -4.15 -9.80 5.17
N ARG A 259 -2.95 -9.91 5.73
CA ARG A 259 -1.68 -9.53 5.06
C ARG A 259 -1.45 -10.33 3.79
N GLU A 260 -1.66 -11.65 3.85
CA GLU A 260 -1.53 -12.53 2.69
C GLU A 260 -2.57 -12.23 1.62
N ASP A 261 -3.84 -12.04 2.03
CA ASP A 261 -4.92 -11.56 1.17
C ASP A 261 -4.56 -10.20 0.53
N LEU A 262 -3.93 -9.28 1.27
CA LEU A 262 -3.51 -7.97 0.75
C LEU A 262 -2.39 -8.11 -0.29
N HIS A 263 -1.37 -8.94 -0.02
CA HIS A 263 -0.22 -9.18 -0.91
C HIS A 263 -0.66 -9.82 -2.23
N ALA A 264 -1.50 -10.85 -2.14
CA ALA A 264 -1.99 -11.59 -3.27
C ALA A 264 -2.89 -10.71 -4.18
N VAL A 265 -3.59 -9.72 -3.61
CA VAL A 265 -4.31 -8.70 -4.38
C VAL A 265 -3.36 -7.74 -5.12
N LEU A 266 -2.23 -7.35 -4.53
CA LEU A 266 -1.27 -6.48 -5.20
C LEU A 266 -0.63 -7.18 -6.40
N GLU A 267 -0.24 -8.45 -6.24
CA GLU A 267 0.26 -9.27 -7.34
C GLU A 267 -0.76 -9.40 -8.48
N ASP A 268 -2.04 -9.63 -8.13
CA ASP A 268 -3.13 -9.69 -9.09
C ASP A 268 -3.38 -8.33 -9.75
N HIS A 269 -3.31 -7.21 -9.01
CA HIS A 269 -3.47 -5.87 -9.56
C HIS A 269 -2.44 -5.59 -10.65
N ASP A 270 -1.17 -5.89 -10.39
CA ASP A 270 -0.08 -5.73 -11.36
C ASP A 270 -0.27 -6.64 -12.57
N ARG A 271 -0.66 -7.91 -12.34
CA ARG A 271 -0.99 -8.86 -13.40
C ARG A 271 -2.14 -8.35 -14.27
N PHE A 272 -3.18 -7.78 -13.67
CA PHE A 272 -4.35 -7.28 -14.38
C PHE A 272 -4.08 -5.98 -15.14
N GLN A 273 -3.27 -5.08 -14.60
CA GLN A 273 -2.80 -3.90 -15.34
C GLN A 273 -1.96 -4.30 -16.56
N ALA A 274 -1.20 -5.40 -16.46
CA ALA A 274 -0.39 -5.92 -17.56
C ALA A 274 -1.19 -6.69 -18.63
N LEU A 275 -2.46 -7.04 -18.39
CA LEU A 275 -3.26 -7.74 -19.39
C LEU A 275 -3.61 -6.81 -20.56
N PRO A 276 -3.42 -7.25 -21.82
CA PRO A 276 -3.84 -6.46 -22.96
C PRO A 276 -5.37 -6.24 -22.94
N PRO A 277 -5.86 -5.13 -23.50
CA PRO A 277 -7.29 -4.94 -23.69
C PRO A 277 -7.86 -6.07 -24.55
N GLU A 278 -8.75 -6.87 -23.97
CA GLU A 278 -9.47 -7.93 -24.68
C GLU A 278 -10.67 -7.30 -25.38
N GLU A 279 -10.66 -7.30 -26.72
CA GLU A 279 -11.86 -6.96 -27.49
C GLU A 279 -12.77 -8.19 -27.58
N VAL A 280 -13.87 -8.17 -26.83
CA VAL A 280 -14.88 -9.23 -26.88
C VAL A 280 -15.91 -8.88 -27.96
N PRO A 281 -16.00 -9.67 -29.06
CA PRO A 281 -16.99 -9.43 -30.11
C PRO A 281 -18.43 -9.44 -29.57
N SER A 282 -19.36 -8.79 -30.27
CA SER A 282 -20.79 -8.83 -29.90
C SER A 282 -21.35 -10.26 -30.02
N PHE A 283 -22.11 -10.68 -29.01
CA PHE A 283 -22.83 -11.96 -28.99
C PHE A 283 -24.09 -11.92 -29.87
N ARG A 284 -24.70 -10.75 -30.08
CA ARG A 284 -25.87 -10.58 -30.96
C ARG A 284 -25.56 -10.87 -32.43
N ALA A 285 -24.32 -10.61 -32.85
CA ALA A 285 -23.89 -10.76 -34.24
C ALA A 285 -23.30 -12.14 -34.57
N ARG A 286 -23.18 -13.05 -33.59
CA ARG A 286 -22.55 -14.35 -33.78
C ARG A 286 -23.50 -15.50 -33.41
N PRO A 287 -23.52 -16.59 -34.20
CA PRO A 287 -24.18 -17.81 -33.77
C PRO A 287 -23.56 -18.36 -32.47
N LEU A 288 -24.40 -18.62 -31.47
CA LEU A 288 -24.04 -19.31 -30.23
C LEU A 288 -23.34 -20.64 -30.52
N GLN A 289 -22.41 -21.05 -29.64
CA GLN A 289 -21.81 -22.39 -29.72
C GLN A 289 -22.85 -23.48 -29.42
N PRO A 290 -22.65 -24.74 -29.88
CA PRO A 290 -23.63 -25.82 -29.67
C PRO A 290 -24.04 -25.98 -28.21
N GLU A 291 -23.07 -25.97 -27.29
CA GLU A 291 -23.31 -26.06 -25.84
C GLU A 291 -24.13 -24.88 -25.27
N GLU A 292 -23.97 -23.69 -25.85
CA GLU A 292 -24.68 -22.49 -25.44
C GLU A 292 -26.12 -22.50 -25.98
N ARG A 293 -26.33 -23.05 -27.19
CA ARG A 293 -27.67 -23.22 -27.76
C ARG A 293 -28.49 -24.20 -26.95
N GLU A 294 -27.93 -25.36 -26.63
CA GLU A 294 -28.59 -26.36 -25.77
C GLU A 294 -28.97 -25.76 -24.42
N LEU A 295 -28.05 -24.99 -23.81
CA LEU A 295 -28.31 -24.31 -22.55
C LEU A 295 -29.42 -23.25 -22.69
N ALA A 296 -29.39 -22.43 -23.74
CA ALA A 296 -30.42 -21.42 -24.00
C ALA A 296 -31.80 -22.04 -24.22
N GLU A 297 -31.88 -23.13 -24.99
CA GLU A 297 -33.12 -23.88 -25.22
C GLU A 297 -33.68 -24.45 -23.90
N THR A 298 -32.81 -25.02 -23.08
CA THR A 298 -33.19 -25.56 -21.75
C THR A 298 -33.68 -24.45 -20.82
N LEU A 299 -33.00 -23.29 -20.81
CA LEU A 299 -33.42 -22.11 -20.03
C LEU A 299 -34.76 -21.55 -20.53
N ALA A 300 -34.98 -21.50 -21.84
CA ALA A 300 -36.23 -21.06 -22.44
C ALA A 300 -37.39 -22.01 -22.10
N ALA A 301 -37.18 -23.32 -22.18
CA ALA A 301 -38.17 -24.33 -21.81
C ALA A 301 -38.58 -24.20 -20.33
N ARG A 302 -37.60 -24.06 -19.43
CA ARG A 302 -37.86 -23.84 -18.00
C ARG A 302 -38.57 -22.53 -17.73
N ARG A 303 -38.22 -21.45 -18.42
CA ARG A 303 -38.92 -20.17 -18.28
C ARG A 303 -40.38 -20.28 -18.74
N GLY A 304 -40.65 -21.11 -19.76
CA GLY A 304 -42.01 -21.42 -20.20
C GLY A 304 -42.84 -22.17 -19.15
N SER A 305 -42.22 -23.01 -18.32
CA SER A 305 -42.92 -23.75 -17.24
C SER A 305 -43.09 -22.94 -15.96
N ASP A 306 -42.03 -22.28 -15.49
CA ASP A 306 -41.98 -21.64 -14.15
C ASP A 306 -42.23 -20.12 -14.21
N GLY A 307 -42.35 -19.56 -15.41
CA GLY A 307 -42.59 -18.13 -15.66
C GLY A 307 -41.42 -17.20 -15.30
N THR A 308 -40.34 -17.70 -14.70
CA THR A 308 -39.24 -16.88 -14.17
C THR A 308 -37.89 -17.28 -14.76
N ALA A 309 -37.10 -16.27 -15.14
CA ALA A 309 -35.73 -16.46 -15.57
C ALA A 309 -34.80 -16.47 -14.35
N PHE A 310 -33.74 -17.28 -14.38
CA PHE A 310 -32.74 -17.29 -13.31
C PHE A 310 -32.04 -15.93 -13.19
N ARG A 311 -31.68 -15.58 -11.96
CA ARG A 311 -30.98 -14.35 -11.60
C ARG A 311 -29.61 -14.71 -11.02
N VAL A 312 -28.54 -14.36 -11.70
CA VAL A 312 -27.17 -14.64 -11.29
C VAL A 312 -26.48 -13.34 -10.90
N LEU A 313 -25.90 -13.30 -9.70
CA LEU A 313 -25.08 -12.17 -9.26
C LEU A 313 -23.61 -12.48 -9.53
N VAL A 314 -22.92 -11.57 -10.20
CA VAL A 314 -21.44 -11.58 -10.30
C VAL A 314 -20.92 -10.56 -9.30
N VAL A 315 -20.02 -10.97 -8.39
CA VAL A 315 -19.41 -10.07 -7.41
C VAL A 315 -17.91 -10.10 -7.52
N GLY A 316 -17.29 -8.92 -7.42
CA GLY A 316 -15.84 -8.75 -7.44
C GLY A 316 -15.35 -8.16 -8.76
N GLY A 317 -14.03 -8.24 -8.95
CA GLY A 317 -13.33 -7.50 -10.00
C GLY A 317 -13.15 -6.03 -9.64
N GLY A 318 -12.06 -5.44 -10.12
CA GLY A 318 -11.85 -4.00 -10.11
C GLY A 318 -12.42 -3.32 -11.34
N GLU A 319 -12.12 -2.04 -11.48
CA GLU A 319 -12.53 -1.20 -12.61
C GLU A 319 -12.13 -1.78 -13.99
N PRO A 320 -10.93 -2.38 -14.17
CA PRO A 320 -10.57 -2.99 -15.45
C PRO A 320 -11.48 -4.16 -15.87
N GLN A 321 -12.01 -4.93 -14.93
CA GLN A 321 -12.92 -6.04 -15.23
C GLN A 321 -14.34 -5.54 -15.48
N LEU A 322 -14.75 -4.44 -14.83
CA LEU A 322 -16.07 -3.85 -14.97
C LEU A 322 -16.38 -3.41 -16.41
N ARG A 323 -15.35 -3.16 -17.24
CA ARG A 323 -15.51 -2.88 -18.68
C ARG A 323 -16.31 -3.97 -19.43
N HIS A 324 -16.31 -5.21 -18.93
CA HIS A 324 -17.05 -6.31 -19.53
C HIS A 324 -18.49 -6.46 -18.98
N ARG A 325 -18.97 -5.52 -18.16
CA ARG A 325 -20.34 -5.53 -17.63
C ARG A 325 -21.40 -5.50 -18.74
N GLU A 326 -21.21 -4.66 -19.75
CA GLU A 326 -22.15 -4.58 -20.88
C GLU A 326 -22.21 -5.91 -21.64
N LYS A 327 -21.06 -6.58 -21.78
CA LYS A 327 -20.94 -7.90 -22.41
C LYS A 327 -21.61 -8.99 -21.58
N LEU A 328 -21.54 -8.91 -20.25
CA LEU A 328 -22.29 -9.79 -19.36
C LEU A 328 -23.80 -9.64 -19.59
N VAL A 329 -24.30 -8.41 -19.65
CA VAL A 329 -25.72 -8.13 -19.89
C VAL A 329 -26.15 -8.62 -21.27
N GLU A 330 -25.34 -8.37 -22.30
CA GLU A 330 -25.58 -8.87 -23.66
C GLU A 330 -25.67 -10.40 -23.68
N TYR A 331 -24.70 -11.08 -23.05
CA TYR A 331 -24.67 -12.54 -22.97
C TYR A 331 -25.87 -13.10 -22.20
N ALA A 332 -26.28 -12.46 -21.10
CA ALA A 332 -27.43 -12.85 -20.30
C ALA A 332 -28.75 -12.75 -21.09
N GLN A 333 -28.90 -11.69 -21.89
CA GLN A 333 -30.04 -11.53 -22.80
C GLN A 333 -30.08 -12.64 -23.85
N VAL A 334 -28.94 -12.97 -24.45
CA VAL A 334 -28.85 -14.00 -25.50
C VAL A 334 -29.18 -15.39 -24.95
N LEU A 335 -28.76 -15.72 -23.73
CA LEU A 335 -29.07 -17.02 -23.10
C LEU A 335 -30.43 -17.06 -22.37
N GLY A 336 -31.05 -15.92 -22.12
CA GLY A 336 -32.36 -15.84 -21.46
C GLY A 336 -32.33 -15.89 -19.92
N PHE A 337 -31.27 -15.40 -19.28
CA PHE A 337 -31.21 -15.21 -17.83
C PHE A 337 -30.98 -13.73 -17.45
N HIS A 338 -31.13 -13.40 -16.18
CA HIS A 338 -30.80 -12.07 -15.65
C HIS A 338 -29.47 -12.12 -14.92
N SER A 339 -28.63 -11.12 -15.17
CA SER A 339 -27.36 -10.95 -14.47
C SER A 339 -27.21 -9.55 -13.91
N ASP A 340 -26.59 -9.43 -12.76
CA ASP A 340 -26.03 -8.16 -12.29
C ASP A 340 -24.55 -8.35 -11.95
N TRP A 341 -23.77 -7.28 -12.11
CA TRP A 341 -22.37 -7.26 -11.71
C TRP A 341 -22.16 -6.18 -10.67
N ARG A 342 -21.84 -6.62 -9.46
CA ARG A 342 -21.46 -5.72 -8.36
C ARG A 342 -19.96 -5.70 -8.18
N MET A 343 -19.37 -4.54 -8.44
CA MET A 343 -17.98 -4.29 -8.08
C MET A 343 -17.85 -4.39 -6.56
N ALA A 344 -16.80 -5.07 -6.09
CA ALA A 344 -16.47 -5.13 -4.67
C ALA A 344 -15.05 -4.61 -4.52
N GLU A 345 -14.93 -3.37 -4.05
CA GLU A 345 -13.63 -2.75 -3.81
C GLU A 345 -12.95 -3.30 -2.57
N TYR A 346 -11.62 -3.24 -2.61
CA TYR A 346 -10.71 -3.80 -1.62
C TYR A 346 -10.90 -3.27 -0.19
N THR A 347 -11.26 -2.00 -0.03
CA THR A 347 -11.25 -1.32 1.27
C THR A 347 -12.57 -1.47 2.05
N SER A 348 -13.63 -2.03 1.45
CA SER A 348 -14.97 -1.99 2.05
C SER A 348 -15.80 -3.28 1.91
N TRP A 349 -15.18 -4.41 1.59
CA TRP A 349 -15.90 -5.67 1.38
C TRP A 349 -16.78 -6.10 2.58
N HIS A 350 -16.38 -5.77 3.82
CA HIS A 350 -17.18 -6.06 5.02
C HIS A 350 -18.55 -5.37 4.97
N LYS A 351 -18.61 -4.14 4.45
CA LYS A 351 -19.87 -3.38 4.27
C LYS A 351 -20.77 -4.02 3.21
N GLU A 352 -20.15 -4.74 2.28
CA GLU A 352 -20.80 -5.40 1.17
C GLU A 352 -21.38 -6.78 1.54
N MET A 353 -20.96 -7.39 2.67
CA MET A 353 -21.41 -8.71 3.10
C MET A 353 -22.89 -8.73 3.54
N GLU A 354 -23.31 -7.75 4.34
CA GLU A 354 -24.70 -7.66 4.80
C GLU A 354 -25.64 -7.44 3.62
N ARG A 355 -25.24 -6.56 2.69
CA ARG A 355 -25.96 -6.35 1.44
C ARG A 355 -26.01 -7.60 0.57
N LEU A 356 -24.89 -8.33 0.45
CA LEU A 356 -24.83 -9.61 -0.27
C LEU A 356 -25.80 -10.63 0.32
N GLU A 357 -25.90 -10.72 1.65
CA GLU A 357 -26.84 -11.61 2.32
C GLU A 357 -28.29 -11.25 1.96
N ILE A 358 -28.66 -9.97 2.02
CA ILE A 358 -30.01 -9.50 1.66
C ILE A 358 -30.32 -9.78 0.18
N ASP A 359 -29.39 -9.47 -0.71
CA ASP A 359 -29.54 -9.67 -2.15
C ASP A 359 -29.65 -11.16 -2.49
N MET A 360 -28.80 -12.01 -1.92
CA MET A 360 -28.89 -13.45 -2.11
C MET A 360 -30.15 -14.04 -1.50
N ALA A 361 -30.67 -13.50 -0.40
CA ALA A 361 -31.91 -14.00 0.19
C ALA A 361 -33.14 -13.67 -0.69
N ARG A 362 -33.15 -12.51 -1.34
CA ARG A 362 -34.38 -11.97 -1.98
C ARG A 362 -34.36 -11.94 -3.51
N ARG A 363 -33.19 -11.74 -4.12
CA ARG A 363 -33.08 -11.27 -5.50
C ARG A 363 -32.31 -12.19 -6.44
N PHE A 364 -31.39 -12.99 -5.94
CA PHE A 364 -30.54 -13.83 -6.80
C PHE A 364 -30.64 -15.30 -6.45
N ASP A 365 -30.52 -16.13 -7.47
CA ASP A 365 -30.66 -17.59 -7.37
C ASP A 365 -29.27 -18.25 -7.31
N ALA A 366 -28.24 -17.60 -7.84
CA ALA A 366 -26.85 -18.06 -7.75
C ALA A 366 -25.84 -16.90 -7.71
N LEU A 367 -24.62 -17.22 -7.27
CA LEU A 367 -23.50 -16.31 -7.11
C LEU A 367 -22.27 -16.78 -7.92
N VAL A 368 -21.67 -15.87 -8.66
CA VAL A 368 -20.33 -16.02 -9.23
C VAL A 368 -19.40 -15.02 -8.56
N ILE A 369 -18.35 -15.51 -7.92
CA ILE A 369 -17.34 -14.69 -7.27
C ILE A 369 -16.15 -14.58 -8.22
N LEU A 370 -15.84 -13.38 -8.68
CA LEU A 370 -14.59 -13.16 -9.40
C LEU A 370 -13.45 -13.25 -8.38
N HIS A 371 -12.62 -14.29 -8.55
CA HIS A 371 -11.50 -14.54 -7.67
C HIS A 371 -10.47 -13.43 -7.84
N TRP A 372 -10.06 -12.88 -6.71
CA TRP A 372 -9.09 -11.81 -6.57
C TRP A 372 -8.18 -12.10 -5.37
N ASN A 373 -7.94 -13.39 -5.10
CA ASN A 373 -7.06 -13.86 -4.03
C ASN A 373 -7.42 -13.39 -2.60
N ARG A 374 -8.70 -13.13 -2.33
CA ARG A 374 -9.23 -13.03 -0.96
C ARG A 374 -9.95 -14.29 -0.53
N THR A 375 -9.29 -15.06 0.32
CA THR A 375 -9.83 -16.30 0.89
C THR A 375 -11.01 -15.99 1.82
N THR A 376 -10.93 -14.88 2.58
CA THR A 376 -11.92 -14.48 3.59
C THR A 376 -13.27 -14.07 3.02
N PHE A 377 -13.30 -13.21 1.98
CA PHE A 377 -14.55 -12.81 1.29
C PHE A 377 -15.22 -14.02 0.65
N THR A 378 -14.44 -14.81 -0.11
CA THR A 378 -14.94 -15.98 -0.85
C THR A 378 -15.55 -17.01 0.11
N ARG A 379 -14.88 -17.27 1.24
CA ARG A 379 -15.38 -18.15 2.30
C ARG A 379 -16.73 -17.65 2.84
N LYS A 380 -16.81 -16.39 3.28
CA LYS A 380 -18.06 -15.84 3.86
C LYS A 380 -19.20 -15.76 2.85
N ALA A 381 -18.91 -15.39 1.60
CA ALA A 381 -19.91 -15.37 0.53
C ALA A 381 -20.48 -16.76 0.25
N ARG A 382 -19.63 -17.80 0.31
CA ARG A 382 -20.06 -19.20 0.21
C ARG A 382 -20.88 -19.65 1.43
N GLU A 383 -20.47 -19.27 2.64
CA GLU A 383 -21.24 -19.53 3.86
C GLU A 383 -22.67 -18.94 3.77
N ILE A 384 -22.81 -17.71 3.27
CA ILE A 384 -24.11 -17.07 3.02
C ILE A 384 -24.94 -17.91 2.05
N CYS A 385 -24.38 -18.31 0.90
CA CYS A 385 -25.10 -19.09 -0.09
C CYS A 385 -25.53 -20.46 0.44
N ASN A 386 -24.66 -21.11 1.23
CA ASN A 386 -24.95 -22.39 1.88
C ASN A 386 -26.10 -22.27 2.88
N ARG A 387 -26.08 -21.22 3.72
CA ARG A 387 -27.12 -20.94 4.71
C ARG A 387 -28.47 -20.60 4.06
N LEU A 388 -28.47 -19.96 2.89
CA LEU A 388 -29.67 -19.56 2.14
C LEU A 388 -30.18 -20.65 1.18
N GLY A 389 -30.11 -21.91 1.60
CA GLY A 389 -30.65 -23.05 0.84
C GLY A 389 -29.69 -23.63 -0.19
N GLN A 390 -28.38 -23.63 0.09
CA GLN A 390 -27.36 -24.21 -0.79
C GLN A 390 -27.39 -23.66 -2.22
N LYS A 391 -27.54 -22.34 -2.34
CA LYS A 391 -27.53 -21.67 -3.65
C LYS A 391 -26.18 -21.90 -4.35
N PRO A 392 -26.18 -22.21 -5.66
CA PRO A 392 -24.94 -22.37 -6.42
C PRO A 392 -24.02 -21.16 -6.25
N CYS A 393 -22.78 -21.42 -5.86
CA CYS A 393 -21.75 -20.41 -5.62
C CYS A 393 -20.43 -20.89 -6.21
N LEU A 394 -20.01 -20.29 -7.33
CA LEU A 394 -18.75 -20.64 -8.00
C LEU A 394 -17.74 -19.51 -7.95
N THR A 395 -16.48 -19.87 -7.81
CA THR A 395 -15.34 -18.96 -7.88
C THR A 395 -14.77 -18.98 -9.30
N CYS A 396 -14.64 -17.81 -9.90
CA CYS A 396 -14.13 -17.62 -11.26
C CYS A 396 -12.73 -16.99 -11.20
N HIS A 397 -11.70 -17.75 -11.58
CA HIS A 397 -10.38 -17.20 -11.84
C HIS A 397 -10.44 -16.38 -13.13
N TYR A 398 -10.43 -15.05 -12.98
CA TYR A 398 -10.70 -14.16 -14.08
C TYR A 398 -9.45 -14.00 -14.97
N GLU A 399 -9.52 -14.47 -16.21
CA GLU A 399 -8.44 -14.34 -17.20
C GLU A 399 -8.96 -13.70 -18.50
N GLY A 400 -10.13 -13.05 -18.41
CA GLY A 400 -10.87 -12.53 -19.54
C GLY A 400 -12.33 -12.95 -19.51
N PHE A 401 -13.14 -12.40 -20.42
CA PHE A 401 -14.58 -12.68 -20.42
C PHE A 401 -14.90 -14.15 -20.68
N THR A 402 -14.01 -14.86 -21.39
CA THR A 402 -14.17 -16.30 -21.67
C THR A 402 -14.21 -17.16 -20.40
N SER A 403 -13.43 -16.82 -19.36
CA SER A 403 -13.45 -17.60 -18.11
C SER A 403 -14.73 -17.36 -17.31
N LEU A 404 -15.20 -16.11 -17.26
CA LEU A 404 -16.51 -15.77 -16.69
C LEU A 404 -17.64 -16.48 -17.44
N ARG A 405 -17.60 -16.53 -18.77
CA ARG A 405 -18.58 -17.22 -19.60
C ARG A 405 -18.70 -18.70 -19.24
N ARG A 406 -17.57 -19.41 -19.13
CA ARG A 406 -17.55 -20.83 -18.70
C ARG A 406 -18.12 -21.00 -17.29
N CYS A 407 -17.78 -20.11 -16.37
CA CYS A 407 -18.28 -20.15 -15.00
C CYS A 407 -19.80 -19.95 -14.94
N LEU A 408 -20.34 -18.99 -15.70
CA LEU A 408 -21.79 -18.76 -15.80
C LEU A 408 -22.53 -19.97 -16.35
N GLN A 409 -22.01 -20.62 -17.40
CA GLN A 409 -22.62 -21.84 -17.93
C GLN A 409 -22.63 -22.96 -16.89
N ALA A 410 -21.55 -23.13 -16.12
CA ALA A 410 -21.50 -24.11 -15.05
C ALA A 410 -22.52 -23.82 -13.93
N VAL A 411 -22.63 -22.56 -13.49
CA VAL A 411 -23.65 -22.13 -12.51
C VAL A 411 -25.07 -22.39 -13.01
N LEU A 412 -25.36 -22.01 -14.26
CA LEU A 412 -26.70 -22.18 -14.83
C LEU A 412 -27.08 -23.65 -14.97
N ARG A 413 -26.13 -24.52 -15.32
CA ARG A 413 -26.35 -25.98 -15.35
C ARG A 413 -26.63 -26.55 -13.95
N GLN A 414 -25.93 -26.06 -12.91
CA GLN A 414 -26.24 -26.44 -11.52
C GLN A 414 -27.65 -26.01 -11.11
N LEU A 415 -28.07 -24.80 -11.47
CA LEU A 415 -29.43 -24.30 -11.21
C LEU A 415 -30.51 -25.13 -11.93
N LEU A 416 -30.19 -25.65 -13.12
CA LEU A 416 -31.07 -26.55 -13.88
C LEU A 416 -31.07 -27.99 -13.35
N GLY A 417 -30.29 -28.30 -12.32
CA GLY A 417 -30.14 -29.67 -11.80
C GLY A 417 -29.38 -30.61 -12.76
N VAL A 418 -28.77 -30.07 -13.82
CA VAL A 418 -27.94 -30.82 -14.76
C VAL A 418 -26.57 -31.02 -14.09
N ARG A 419 -26.30 -32.25 -13.64
CA ARG A 419 -24.96 -32.60 -13.12
C ARG A 419 -23.92 -32.30 -14.21
N PRO A 420 -22.82 -31.59 -13.90
CA PRO A 420 -21.82 -31.27 -14.90
C PRO A 420 -21.24 -32.57 -15.48
N PRO A 421 -21.12 -32.69 -16.81
CA PRO A 421 -20.32 -33.76 -17.40
C PRO A 421 -18.86 -33.49 -17.02
N TYR A 422 -18.21 -34.45 -16.37
CA TYR A 422 -16.81 -34.43 -15.92
C TYR A 422 -16.45 -33.65 -14.64
N SER A 423 -16.40 -34.39 -13.54
CA SER A 423 -15.32 -34.27 -12.52
C SER A 423 -14.59 -35.62 -12.43
N GLY A 424 -13.95 -36.02 -13.53
CA GLY A 424 -13.15 -37.23 -13.62
C GLY A 424 -11.67 -36.89 -13.81
N ARG A 425 -10.87 -37.18 -12.77
CA ARG A 425 -9.39 -37.09 -12.65
C ARG A 425 -8.80 -35.70 -12.47
N GLY A 426 -8.81 -35.28 -11.21
CA GLY A 426 -7.95 -34.25 -10.65
C GLY A 426 -8.16 -34.17 -9.15
N GLY A 427 -8.26 -35.34 -8.49
CA GLY A 427 -8.42 -35.41 -7.04
C GLY A 427 -7.12 -34.95 -6.38
N ARG A 428 -7.10 -33.67 -5.98
CA ARG A 428 -6.52 -33.16 -4.74
C ARG A 428 -7.00 -31.73 -4.56
N ASP A 429 -7.71 -31.53 -3.45
CA ASP A 429 -7.87 -30.27 -2.74
C ASP A 429 -8.89 -29.27 -3.30
N LEU A 430 -10.11 -29.78 -3.55
CA LEU A 430 -11.36 -29.05 -3.31
C LEU A 430 -12.15 -29.82 -2.25
N GLN A 431 -11.75 -29.74 -0.98
CA GLN A 431 -12.56 -30.21 0.14
C GLN A 431 -12.40 -29.31 1.37
N LEU A 432 -13.57 -28.91 1.88
CA LEU A 432 -13.93 -28.50 3.26
C LEU A 432 -13.29 -27.24 3.83
#